data_AF-A0A352JCB1-F1
#
_entry.id   AF-A0A352JCB1-F1
#
_cell.length_a   1.000
_cell.length_b   1.000
_cell.length_c   1.000
_cell.angle_alpha   90.00
_cell.angle_beta   90.00
_cell.angle_gamma   90.00
#
_symmetry.space_group_name_H-M   'P 1'
#
loop_
_entity.id
_entity.type
_entity.pdbx_description
1 polymer ?
#
loop_
_entity_poly.entity_id
_entity_poly.type
_entity_poly.pdbx_seq_one_letter_code
_entity_poly.pdbx_strand_id
1 'polypeptide(L)'
;MSLSSITSINNWWEIQVVADQALEEQIFWRLQSFGCQGMVTHQKDRQIRVNSYLPIEKGQVLDLAALALLLKQDAIACNYEVPITQWTIISDEDWSSSWKQHWSPQKIGDMLMIYPAWIDPPTDSDR
;
A
#
# COMPACT_ATOMS: atom_id res chain seq x y z
N MET A 1 1.00 -37.71 12.48
CA MET A 1 1.95 -36.59 12.31
C MET A 1 1.30 -35.60 11.36
N SER A 2 0.69 -34.54 11.90
CA SER A 2 0.11 -33.47 11.09
C SER A 2 1.24 -32.57 10.60
N LEU A 3 1.39 -32.40 9.29
CA LEU A 3 2.27 -31.37 8.76
C LEU A 3 1.72 -30.02 9.19
N SER A 4 2.52 -29.28 9.95
CA SER A 4 2.35 -27.88 10.22
C SER A 4 2.24 -27.16 8.88
N SER A 5 1.10 -26.52 8.60
CA SER A 5 1.02 -25.50 7.58
C SER A 5 2.00 -24.39 7.98
N ILE A 6 3.16 -24.36 7.33
CA ILE A 6 4.06 -23.23 7.44
C ILE A 6 3.29 -22.07 6.81
N THR A 7 2.77 -21.17 7.63
CA THR A 7 2.27 -19.88 7.19
C THR A 7 3.45 -19.18 6.51
N SER A 8 3.49 -19.19 5.18
CA SER A 8 4.47 -18.39 4.44
C SER A 8 4.21 -16.94 4.80
N ILE A 9 5.10 -16.36 5.60
CA ILE A 9 5.11 -14.91 5.83
C ILE A 9 5.52 -14.30 4.50
N ASN A 10 4.55 -13.91 3.69
CA ASN A 10 4.81 -13.15 2.47
C ASN A 10 5.36 -11.80 2.93
N ASN A 11 6.59 -11.48 2.56
CA ASN A 11 7.16 -10.17 2.84
C ASN A 11 7.15 -9.35 1.56
N TRP A 12 6.99 -8.05 1.72
CA TRP A 12 6.94 -7.10 0.63
C TRP A 12 7.98 -6.02 0.86
N TRP A 13 8.60 -5.57 -0.22
CA TRP A 13 9.23 -4.27 -0.26
C TRP A 13 8.14 -3.21 -0.37
N GLU A 14 8.09 -2.31 0.60
CA GLU A 14 7.44 -1.03 0.44
C GLU A 14 8.49 -0.03 -0.06
N ILE A 15 8.27 0.51 -1.25
CA ILE A 15 9.11 1.53 -1.87
C ILE A 15 8.33 2.85 -1.81
N GLN A 16 8.91 3.85 -1.17
CA GLN A 16 8.33 5.18 -1.05
C GLN A 16 9.15 6.19 -1.87
N VAL A 17 8.48 6.91 -2.75
CA VAL A 17 9.06 7.97 -3.59
C VAL A 17 8.38 9.30 -3.27
N VAL A 18 9.16 10.31 -2.87
CA VAL A 18 8.68 11.69 -2.68
C VAL A 18 9.25 12.56 -3.80
N ALA A 19 8.38 13.27 -4.52
CA ALA A 19 8.76 14.05 -5.70
C ALA A 19 7.81 15.22 -5.96
N ASP A 20 8.16 16.08 -6.92
CA ASP A 20 7.23 17.04 -7.51
C ASP A 20 6.09 16.28 -8.24
N GLN A 21 4.86 16.79 -8.14
CA GLN A 21 3.69 16.19 -8.75
C GLN A 21 3.84 16.01 -10.27
N ALA A 22 4.57 16.88 -10.95
CA ALA A 22 4.78 16.76 -12.40
C ALA A 22 5.49 15.46 -12.81
N LEU A 23 6.17 14.78 -11.89
CA LEU A 23 6.85 13.52 -12.13
C LEU A 23 5.97 12.28 -11.87
N GLU A 24 4.72 12.45 -11.39
CA GLU A 24 3.85 11.35 -10.96
C GLU A 24 3.70 10.26 -12.02
N GLU A 25 3.36 10.63 -13.25
CA GLU A 25 3.11 9.68 -14.32
C GLU A 25 4.38 8.90 -14.67
N GLN A 26 5.53 9.57 -14.74
CA GLN A 26 6.81 8.92 -15.02
C GLN A 26 7.20 7.95 -13.89
N ILE A 27 7.04 8.36 -12.64
CA ILE A 27 7.30 7.52 -11.46
C ILE A 27 6.40 6.28 -11.49
N PHE A 28 5.11 6.46 -11.75
CA PHE A 28 4.14 5.36 -11.89
C PHE A 28 4.61 4.33 -12.91
N TRP A 29 4.98 4.76 -14.13
CA TRP A 29 5.42 3.84 -15.18
C TRP A 29 6.74 3.14 -14.84
N ARG A 30 7.68 3.81 -14.17
CA ARG A 30 8.92 3.18 -13.69
C ARG A 30 8.64 2.11 -12.66
N LEU A 31 7.82 2.40 -11.67
CA LEU A 31 7.45 1.45 -10.62
C LEU A 31 6.65 0.26 -11.18
N GLN A 32 5.77 0.50 -12.16
CA GLN A 32 4.98 -0.55 -12.79
C GLN A 32 5.88 -1.46 -13.63
N SER A 33 6.77 -0.88 -14.43
CA SER A 33 7.74 -1.62 -15.24
C SER A 33 8.74 -2.42 -14.38
N PHE A 34 9.06 -1.89 -13.20
CA PHE A 34 9.89 -2.59 -12.20
C PHE A 34 9.19 -3.82 -11.59
N GLY A 35 7.86 -3.92 -11.70
CA GLY A 35 7.08 -5.08 -11.25
C GLY A 35 6.30 -4.87 -9.96
N CYS A 36 6.16 -3.62 -9.49
CA CYS A 36 5.32 -3.31 -8.34
C CYS A 36 3.86 -3.68 -8.64
N GLN A 37 3.16 -4.27 -7.66
CA GLN A 37 1.82 -4.86 -7.82
C GLN A 37 0.70 -4.00 -7.23
N GLY A 38 1.06 -2.96 -6.48
CA GLY A 38 0.12 -1.99 -5.94
C GLY A 38 0.83 -0.67 -5.72
N MET A 39 0.09 0.43 -5.87
CA MET A 39 0.59 1.78 -5.65
C MET A 39 -0.50 2.64 -5.03
N VAL A 40 -0.09 3.57 -4.16
CA VAL A 40 -0.93 4.60 -3.58
C VAL A 40 -0.18 5.93 -3.67
N THR A 41 -0.81 6.94 -4.25
CA THR A 41 -0.26 8.30 -4.26
C THR A 41 -1.00 9.16 -3.24
N HIS A 42 -0.24 9.82 -2.38
CA HIS A 42 -0.71 10.92 -1.55
C HIS A 42 -0.20 12.24 -2.13
N GLN A 43 -1.11 13.15 -2.42
CA GLN A 43 -0.76 14.48 -2.92
C GLN A 43 -0.89 15.52 -1.80
N LYS A 44 0.09 16.41 -1.68
CA LYS A 44 0.03 17.60 -0.85
C LYS A 44 0.71 18.76 -1.57
N ASP A 45 -0.07 19.81 -1.85
CA ASP A 45 0.37 20.96 -2.63
C ASP A 45 0.93 20.52 -4.01
N ARG A 46 2.21 20.81 -4.29
CA ARG A 46 2.94 20.41 -5.50
C ARG A 46 3.84 19.20 -5.29
N GLN A 47 3.74 18.52 -4.15
CA GLN A 47 4.50 17.31 -3.88
C GLN A 47 3.57 16.10 -3.82
N ILE A 48 4.12 14.97 -4.24
CA ILE A 48 3.49 13.66 -4.12
C ILE A 48 4.36 12.75 -3.27
N ARG A 49 3.72 11.79 -2.60
CA ARG A 49 4.34 10.60 -2.04
C ARG A 49 3.68 9.39 -2.67
N VAL A 50 4.45 8.61 -3.42
CA VAL A 50 4.01 7.33 -3.99
C VAL A 50 4.55 6.20 -3.11
N ASN A 51 3.66 5.40 -2.53
CA ASN A 51 3.99 4.13 -1.90
C ASN A 51 3.69 3.02 -2.90
N SER A 52 4.63 2.11 -3.11
CA SER A 52 4.47 0.97 -4.02
C SER A 52 4.99 -0.32 -3.42
N TYR A 53 4.42 -1.44 -3.83
CA TYR A 53 4.63 -2.73 -3.19
C TYR A 53 5.16 -3.77 -4.18
N LEU A 54 6.29 -4.39 -3.85
CA LEU A 54 6.93 -5.44 -4.63
C LEU A 54 7.16 -6.68 -3.73
N PRO A 55 6.78 -7.90 -4.16
CA PRO A 55 7.10 -9.10 -3.37
C PRO A 55 8.61 -9.21 -3.15
N ILE A 56 9.02 -9.63 -1.96
CA ILE A 56 10.43 -9.65 -1.57
C ILE A 56 11.29 -10.51 -2.51
N GLU A 57 10.72 -11.57 -3.08
CA GLU A 57 11.39 -12.48 -4.02
C GLU A 57 11.62 -11.88 -5.41
N LYS A 58 10.97 -10.76 -5.74
CA LYS A 58 11.04 -10.11 -7.06
C LYS A 58 12.07 -8.99 -7.15
N GLY A 59 12.77 -8.65 -6.05
CA GLY A 59 13.77 -7.60 -6.08
C GLY A 59 14.78 -7.68 -4.94
N GLN A 60 16.02 -7.30 -5.23
CA GLN A 60 17.09 -7.16 -4.26
C GLN A 60 17.37 -5.68 -3.97
N VAL A 61 18.13 -5.42 -2.89
CA VAL A 61 18.55 -4.06 -2.52
C VAL A 61 19.27 -3.33 -3.67
N LEU A 62 20.06 -4.06 -4.47
CA LEU A 62 20.73 -3.49 -5.64
C LEU A 62 19.76 -3.08 -6.75
N ASP A 63 18.69 -3.85 -6.98
CA ASP A 63 17.65 -3.50 -7.96
C ASP A 63 16.89 -2.25 -7.52
N LEU A 64 16.57 -2.16 -6.22
CA LEU A 64 15.93 -0.98 -5.62
C LEU A 64 16.81 0.27 -5.72
N ALA A 65 18.12 0.12 -5.48
CA ALA A 65 19.07 1.21 -5.67
C ALA A 65 19.19 1.65 -7.13
N ALA A 66 19.16 0.69 -8.08
CA ALA A 66 19.15 0.99 -9.51
C ALA A 66 17.88 1.73 -9.95
N LEU A 67 16.71 1.31 -9.44
CA LEU A 67 15.45 2.02 -9.62
C LEU A 67 15.53 3.46 -9.08
N ALA A 68 16.02 3.65 -7.86
CA ALA A 68 16.18 4.99 -7.27
C ALA A 68 17.10 5.89 -8.11
N LEU A 69 18.19 5.32 -8.66
CA LEU A 69 19.08 6.06 -9.56
C LEU A 69 18.39 6.44 -10.88
N LEU A 70 17.57 5.54 -11.44
CA LEU A 70 16.82 5.80 -12.66
C LEU A 70 15.80 6.93 -12.47
N LEU A 71 15.04 6.90 -11.37
CA LEU A 71 14.09 7.97 -10.99
C LEU A 71 14.80 9.33 -10.85
N LYS A 72 16.01 9.32 -10.28
CA LYS A 72 16.85 10.53 -10.20
C LYS A 72 17.26 11.03 -11.58
N GLN A 73 17.68 10.15 -12.48
CA GLN A 73 18.10 10.52 -13.84
C GLN A 73 16.93 11.12 -14.63
N ASP A 74 15.76 10.51 -14.53
CA ASP A 74 14.51 10.98 -15.13
C ASP A 74 14.17 12.41 -14.71
N ALA A 75 14.20 12.69 -13.41
CA ALA A 75 13.91 14.02 -12.89
C ALA A 75 14.91 15.08 -13.38
N ILE A 76 16.20 14.74 -13.40
CA ILE A 76 17.25 15.63 -13.91
C ILE A 76 17.03 15.91 -15.40
N ALA A 77 16.70 14.89 -16.20
CA ALA A 77 16.44 15.05 -17.63
C ALA A 77 15.25 15.97 -17.91
N CYS A 78 14.27 15.99 -17.02
CA CYS A 78 13.10 16.85 -17.10
C CYS A 78 13.25 18.19 -16.33
N ASN A 79 14.44 18.48 -15.79
CA ASN A 79 14.75 19.70 -15.04
C ASN A 79 13.86 19.92 -13.79
N TYR A 80 13.55 18.83 -13.08
CA TYR A 80 12.86 18.83 -11.78
C TYR A 80 13.82 18.49 -10.63
N GLU A 81 13.37 18.74 -9.40
CA GLU A 81 14.06 18.30 -8.20
C GLU A 81 14.15 16.76 -8.14
N VAL A 82 15.27 16.26 -7.62
CA VAL A 82 15.53 14.83 -7.53
C VAL A 82 14.58 14.17 -6.51
N PRO A 83 13.87 13.09 -6.89
CA PRO A 83 13.02 12.35 -5.98
C PRO A 83 13.80 11.74 -4.82
N ILE A 84 13.20 11.77 -3.63
CA ILE A 84 13.70 11.02 -2.48
C ILE A 84 13.06 9.63 -2.52
N THR A 85 13.88 8.61 -2.70
CA THR A 85 13.43 7.20 -2.73
C THR A 85 13.96 6.47 -1.51
N GLN A 86 13.09 5.79 -0.77
CA GLN A 86 13.42 4.93 0.37
C GLN A 86 12.64 3.62 0.27
N TRP A 87 13.13 2.56 0.92
CA TRP A 87 12.43 1.28 0.96
C TRP A 87 12.57 0.59 2.30
N THR A 88 11.56 -0.20 2.65
CA THR A 88 11.50 -1.02 3.86
C THR A 88 10.89 -2.37 3.54
N ILE A 89 11.18 -3.38 4.36
CA ILE A 89 10.46 -4.66 4.30
C ILE A 89 9.26 -4.55 5.24
N ILE A 90 8.08 -4.90 4.73
CA ILE A 90 6.84 -5.05 5.50
C ILE A 90 6.37 -6.49 5.40
N SER A 91 5.79 -7.01 6.48
CA SER A 91 5.09 -8.29 6.46
C SER A 91 3.72 -8.12 5.82
N ASP A 92 3.25 -9.16 5.12
CA ASP A 92 1.86 -9.29 4.70
C ASP A 92 0.98 -9.37 5.96
N GLU A 93 0.40 -8.24 6.35
CA GLU A 93 -0.59 -8.19 7.41
C GLU A 93 -1.90 -8.75 6.87
N ASP A 94 -2.62 -9.53 7.68
CA ASP A 94 -3.98 -9.95 7.35
C ASP A 94 -4.94 -8.77 7.53
N TRP A 95 -4.81 -7.79 6.63
CA TRP A 95 -5.67 -6.62 6.56
C TRP A 95 -7.13 -7.06 6.54
N SER A 96 -7.44 -8.17 5.82
CA SER A 96 -8.78 -8.74 5.66
C SER A 96 -9.44 -9.18 6.98
N SER A 97 -8.64 -9.53 7.98
CA SER A 97 -9.12 -9.86 9.33
C SER A 97 -9.02 -8.67 10.29
N SER A 98 -7.97 -7.85 10.17
CA SER A 98 -7.76 -6.69 11.03
C SER A 98 -8.90 -5.67 10.92
N TRP A 99 -9.35 -5.36 9.69
CA TRP A 99 -10.45 -4.40 9.50
C TRP A 99 -11.78 -4.87 10.10
N LYS A 100 -12.04 -6.19 10.12
CA LYS A 100 -13.26 -6.77 10.73
C LYS A 100 -13.30 -6.62 12.23
N GLN A 101 -12.13 -6.63 12.89
CA GLN A 101 -12.03 -6.44 14.35
C GLN A 101 -12.32 -5.00 14.77
N HIS A 102 -12.04 -4.04 13.90
CA HIS A 102 -12.23 -2.61 14.18
C HIS A 102 -13.59 -2.05 13.73
N TRP A 103 -14.36 -2.80 12.93
CA TRP A 103 -15.69 -2.38 12.50
C TRP A 103 -16.77 -2.80 13.51
N SER A 104 -17.55 -1.85 13.99
CA SER A 104 -18.66 -2.07 14.93
C SER A 104 -20.02 -1.73 14.30
N PRO A 105 -21.13 -2.28 14.80
CA PRO A 105 -22.46 -1.85 14.39
C PRO A 105 -22.63 -0.35 14.56
N GLN A 106 -23.26 0.30 13.58
CA GLN A 106 -23.41 1.75 13.56
C GLN A 106 -24.89 2.15 13.49
N LYS A 107 -25.30 3.00 14.43
CA LYS A 107 -26.64 3.61 14.43
C LYS A 107 -26.68 4.79 13.45
N ILE A 108 -27.70 4.84 12.61
CA ILE A 108 -27.96 5.91 11.64
C ILE A 108 -29.33 6.52 11.95
N GLY A 109 -29.35 7.75 12.45
CA GLY A 109 -30.57 8.36 12.98
C GLY A 109 -31.18 7.53 14.11
N ASP A 110 -32.49 7.62 14.34
CA ASP A 110 -33.11 6.93 15.49
C ASP A 110 -33.60 5.52 15.19
N MET A 111 -33.83 5.19 13.92
CA MET A 111 -34.60 3.99 13.51
C MET A 111 -33.78 2.94 12.75
N LEU A 112 -32.50 3.21 12.43
CA LEU A 112 -31.69 2.31 11.62
C LEU A 112 -30.38 1.94 12.35
N MET A 113 -30.09 0.64 12.39
CA MET A 113 -28.82 0.09 12.87
C MET A 113 -28.21 -0.77 11.76
N ILE A 114 -26.97 -0.47 11.38
CA ILE A 114 -26.21 -1.22 10.37
C ILE A 114 -25.30 -2.20 11.10
N TYR A 115 -25.49 -3.50 10.83
CA TYR A 115 -24.61 -4.56 11.31
C TYR A 115 -23.69 -5.05 10.19
N PRO A 116 -22.39 -5.25 10.46
CA PRO A 116 -21.53 -5.95 9.51
C PRO A 116 -21.96 -7.41 9.38
N ALA A 117 -21.74 -7.99 8.20
CA ALA A 117 -22.25 -9.32 7.84
C ALA A 117 -21.73 -10.50 8.71
N TRP A 118 -20.69 -10.28 9.52
CA TRP A 118 -20.12 -11.28 10.45
C TRP A 118 -20.56 -11.08 11.91
N ILE A 119 -21.46 -10.12 12.19
CA ILE A 119 -22.08 -9.93 13.51
C ILE A 119 -23.57 -10.16 13.33
N ASP A 120 -24.12 -11.14 14.04
CA ASP A 120 -25.56 -11.39 14.04
C ASP A 120 -26.30 -10.22 14.71
N PRO A 121 -27.32 -9.64 14.05
CA PRO A 121 -28.15 -8.62 14.67
C PRO A 121 -28.94 -9.25 15.84
N PRO A 122 -29.20 -8.49 16.91
CA PRO A 122 -29.98 -8.98 18.04
C PRO A 122 -31.38 -9.39 17.59
N THR A 123 -31.81 -10.56 18.05
CA THR A 123 -33.12 -11.14 17.73
C THR A 123 -34.27 -10.39 18.40
N ASP A 124 -34.01 -9.82 19.58
CA ASP A 124 -34.89 -8.86 20.26
C ASP A 124 -34.61 -7.44 19.75
N SER A 125 -35.06 -7.15 18.54
CA SER A 125 -35.38 -5.76 18.20
C SER A 125 -36.82 -5.53 18.60
N ASP A 126 -37.03 -5.10 19.85
CA ASP A 126 -38.31 -4.54 20.26
C ASP A 126 -38.64 -3.39 19.30
N ARG A 127 -39.65 -3.62 18.47
CA ARG A 127 -40.27 -2.62 17.60
C ARG A 127 -41.07 -1.62 18.42
#